data_AF-A0AB34J661-F1
#
_entry.id   AF-A0AB34J661-F1
#
_cell.length_a   1.000
_cell.length_b   1.000
_cell.length_c   1.000
_cell.angle_alpha   90.00
_cell.angle_beta   90.00
_cell.angle_gamma   90.00
#
_symmetry.space_group_name_H-M   'P 1'
#
loop_
_entity.id
_entity.type
_entity.pdbx_description
1 polymer ?
#
loop_
_entity_poly.entity_id
_entity_poly.type
_entity_poly.pdbx_seq_one_letter_code
_entity_poly.pdbx_strand_id
1 'polypeptide(L)'
;MLRLGWTRAAPRLSPCVQCVRQRLLHATTPSLVEKRPLKPLEGLEPAQYTLGYKPSHLALLEFVDPYENGPQEHEPGRQWKVEEIRLKSNSDLQKLWIVLLKERNMLHTTRHLHRKRKTKMPFPERVKMVRKSMGLIKRVLKERSKYELQRQKLIRHFQHNTPKFNVPNLEAIGEGDEPEKELAPT
;
A
#
# COMPACT_ATOMS: atom_id res chain seq x y z
N MET A 1 -51.64 -31.80 -4.97
CA MET A 1 -50.38 -31.54 -4.24
C MET A 1 -49.33 -31.08 -5.24
N LEU A 2 -49.23 -29.77 -5.48
CA LEU A 2 -48.34 -29.20 -6.50
C LEU A 2 -47.18 -28.47 -5.83
N ARG A 3 -45.95 -28.95 -6.11
CA ARG A 3 -44.69 -28.31 -5.76
C ARG A 3 -44.54 -27.05 -6.61
N LEU A 4 -44.61 -25.86 -6.02
CA LEU A 4 -44.22 -24.62 -6.69
C LEU A 4 -42.78 -24.28 -6.31
N GLY A 5 -41.88 -24.60 -7.24
CA GLY A 5 -40.49 -24.15 -7.23
C GLY A 5 -40.43 -22.66 -7.52
N TRP A 6 -39.77 -21.91 -6.64
CA TRP A 6 -39.49 -20.50 -6.83
C TRP A 6 -38.21 -20.35 -7.66
N THR A 7 -38.32 -20.31 -8.98
CA THR A 7 -37.28 -19.74 -9.84
C THR A 7 -37.50 -18.23 -9.92
N ARG A 8 -36.87 -17.46 -9.02
CA ARG A 8 -36.82 -16.00 -9.14
C ARG A 8 -35.75 -15.63 -10.17
N ALA A 9 -36.19 -15.14 -11.32
CA ALA A 9 -35.35 -14.54 -12.35
C ALA A 9 -34.58 -13.34 -11.79
N ALA A 10 -33.27 -13.28 -12.05
CA ALA A 10 -32.39 -12.19 -11.61
C ALA A 10 -32.54 -10.94 -12.50
N PRO A 11 -32.46 -9.72 -11.94
CA PRO A 11 -32.59 -8.48 -12.70
C PRO A 11 -31.39 -8.24 -13.64
N ARG A 12 -31.68 -7.74 -14.85
CA ARG A 12 -30.70 -7.39 -15.88
C ARG A 12 -29.91 -6.16 -15.44
N LEU A 13 -28.61 -6.33 -15.21
CA LEU A 13 -27.67 -5.26 -14.83
C LEU A 13 -26.98 -4.66 -16.07
N SER A 14 -26.70 -3.35 -15.98
CA SER A 14 -26.10 -2.47 -16.99
C SER A 14 -24.78 -3.01 -17.62
N PRO A 15 -24.48 -2.71 -18.90
CA PRO A 15 -23.33 -3.26 -19.63
C PRO A 15 -21.96 -3.01 -18.99
N CYS A 16 -21.80 -1.94 -18.21
CA CYS A 16 -20.53 -1.64 -17.52
C CYS A 16 -20.33 -2.53 -16.26
N VAL A 17 -21.42 -3.01 -15.66
CA VAL A 17 -21.41 -3.91 -14.48
C VAL A 17 -21.22 -5.38 -14.91
N GLN A 18 -21.51 -5.71 -16.18
CA GLN A 18 -21.28 -7.04 -16.72
C GLN A 18 -19.79 -7.39 -16.84
N CYS A 19 -18.90 -6.44 -17.14
CA CYS A 19 -17.45 -6.72 -17.28
C CYS A 19 -16.78 -7.15 -15.96
N VAL A 20 -17.25 -6.63 -14.82
CA VAL A 20 -16.73 -7.01 -13.48
C VAL A 20 -17.29 -8.35 -13.03
N ARG A 21 -18.55 -8.67 -13.39
CA ARG A 21 -19.19 -9.94 -13.03
C ARG A 21 -18.75 -11.09 -13.93
N GLN A 22 -18.46 -10.83 -15.21
CA GLN A 22 -17.89 -11.83 -16.11
C GLN A 22 -16.51 -12.28 -15.59
N ARG A 23 -15.64 -11.35 -15.15
CA ARG A 23 -14.32 -11.68 -14.54
C ARG A 23 -14.38 -12.56 -13.28
N LEU A 24 -15.54 -12.67 -12.64
CA LEU A 24 -15.76 -13.53 -11.47
C LEU A 24 -16.46 -14.85 -11.79
N LEU A 25 -16.98 -15.05 -13.01
CA LEU A 25 -17.65 -16.28 -13.43
C LEU A 25 -16.86 -17.12 -14.44
N HIS A 26 -15.79 -16.57 -15.04
CA HIS A 26 -14.73 -17.35 -15.69
C HIS A 26 -13.41 -17.37 -14.92
N ALA A 27 -13.42 -16.88 -13.68
CA ALA A 27 -12.52 -17.41 -12.66
C ALA A 27 -13.05 -18.78 -12.16
N THR A 28 -13.45 -19.64 -13.09
CA THR A 28 -13.42 -21.08 -12.90
C THR A 28 -11.99 -21.35 -12.52
N THR A 29 -11.77 -21.65 -11.24
CA THR A 29 -10.51 -22.14 -10.71
C THR A 29 -9.89 -23.11 -11.70
N PRO A 30 -8.83 -22.74 -12.43
CA PRO A 30 -8.03 -23.74 -13.07
C PRO A 30 -7.08 -24.25 -12.00
N SER A 31 -7.13 -25.56 -11.78
CA SER A 31 -6.15 -26.31 -11.01
C SER A 31 -6.28 -26.04 -9.50
N LEU A 32 -7.14 -26.79 -8.78
CA LEU A 32 -6.61 -27.99 -8.11
C LEU A 32 -5.29 -28.35 -8.78
N VAL A 33 -4.17 -27.86 -8.21
CA VAL A 33 -2.86 -28.42 -8.48
C VAL A 33 -3.07 -29.89 -8.23
N GLU A 34 -3.40 -30.60 -9.30
CA GLU A 34 -3.30 -32.02 -9.40
C GLU A 34 -1.85 -32.18 -9.02
N LYS A 35 -1.66 -32.65 -7.78
CA LYS A 35 -0.36 -33.02 -7.29
C LYS A 35 0.00 -34.16 -8.21
N ARG A 36 0.51 -33.86 -9.40
CA ARG A 36 1.41 -34.76 -10.10
C ARG A 36 2.39 -35.11 -8.99
N PRO A 37 2.38 -36.35 -8.48
CA PRO A 37 3.35 -36.72 -7.48
C PRO A 37 4.67 -36.37 -8.14
N LEU A 38 5.41 -35.42 -7.55
CA LEU A 38 6.75 -35.12 -8.00
C LEU A 38 7.41 -36.49 -8.05
N LYS A 39 7.78 -36.94 -9.26
CA LYS A 39 8.61 -38.13 -9.36
C LYS A 39 9.77 -37.87 -8.40
N PRO A 40 9.99 -38.72 -7.39
CA PRO A 40 11.16 -38.55 -6.53
C PRO A 40 12.35 -38.42 -7.48
N LEU A 41 13.08 -37.30 -7.42
CA LEU A 41 14.34 -37.21 -8.16
C LEU A 41 15.25 -38.27 -7.55
N GLU A 42 15.30 -39.43 -8.18
CA GLU A 42 16.24 -40.48 -7.84
C GLU A 42 17.65 -39.89 -7.95
N GLY A 43 18.28 -39.68 -6.79
CA GLY A 43 19.69 -39.28 -6.70
C GLY A 43 20.00 -37.85 -6.24
N LEU A 44 19.05 -37.05 -5.74
CA LEU A 44 19.40 -35.76 -5.11
C LEU A 44 19.16 -35.79 -3.59
N GLU A 45 20.27 -35.71 -2.84
CA GLU A 45 20.30 -35.57 -1.38
C GLU A 45 19.49 -34.34 -0.91
N PRO A 46 18.83 -34.38 0.28
CA PRO A 46 17.98 -33.29 0.79
C PRO A 46 18.66 -31.92 0.92
N ALA A 47 19.98 -31.85 0.81
CA ALA A 47 20.73 -30.59 0.86
C ALA A 47 20.66 -29.75 -0.43
N GLN A 48 20.08 -30.29 -1.52
CA GLN A 48 20.22 -29.69 -2.85
C GLN A 48 19.01 -28.83 -3.28
N TYR A 49 17.86 -28.96 -2.61
CA TYR A 49 16.72 -28.05 -2.84
C TYR A 49 16.85 -26.70 -2.11
N THR A 50 17.84 -26.55 -1.24
CA THR A 50 18.23 -25.25 -0.72
C THR A 50 19.10 -24.56 -1.75
N LEU A 51 18.48 -23.78 -2.66
CA LEU A 51 19.14 -22.56 -3.15
C LEU A 51 19.76 -21.90 -1.91
N GLY A 52 21.09 -21.77 -1.86
CA GLY A 52 21.94 -21.62 -0.66
C GLY A 52 21.67 -20.47 0.31
N TYR A 53 20.46 -19.90 0.31
CA TYR A 53 19.92 -19.08 1.38
C TYR A 53 19.58 -19.96 2.60
N LYS A 54 20.59 -20.22 3.44
CA LYS A 54 20.34 -20.55 4.84
C LYS A 54 19.90 -19.24 5.49
N PRO A 55 18.62 -19.07 5.91
CA PRO A 55 18.27 -17.91 6.70
C PRO A 55 19.20 -17.91 7.91
N SER A 56 19.90 -16.80 8.14
CA SER A 56 20.72 -16.69 9.34
C SER A 56 19.80 -16.99 10.54
N HIS A 57 20.32 -17.70 11.54
CA HIS A 57 19.56 -17.97 12.77
C HIS A 57 18.94 -16.67 13.34
N LEU A 58 19.63 -15.54 13.15
CA LEU A 58 19.17 -14.19 13.46
C LEU A 58 17.87 -13.79 12.74
N ALA A 59 17.68 -14.18 11.48
CA ALA A 59 16.46 -13.86 10.72
C ALA A 59 15.22 -14.59 11.27
N LEU A 60 15.39 -15.78 11.86
CA LEU A 60 14.29 -16.51 12.50
C LEU A 60 13.93 -15.90 13.86
N LEU A 61 14.90 -15.34 14.57
CA LEU A 61 14.68 -14.65 15.85
C LEU A 61 13.79 -13.40 15.69
N GLU A 62 13.73 -12.79 14.50
CA GLU A 62 12.80 -11.67 14.24
C GLU A 62 11.32 -12.04 14.42
N PHE A 63 10.96 -13.33 14.41
CA PHE A 63 9.59 -13.80 14.64
C PHE A 63 9.28 -14.10 16.10
N VAL A 64 10.27 -14.04 16.99
CA VAL A 64 10.11 -14.29 18.42
C VAL A 64 9.91 -12.98 19.14
N ASP A 65 8.85 -12.89 19.95
CA ASP A 65 8.53 -11.67 20.68
C ASP A 65 9.52 -11.47 21.85
N PRO A 66 10.18 -10.30 21.96
CA PRO A 66 11.10 -10.02 23.06
C PRO A 66 10.48 -10.15 24.46
N TYR A 67 9.15 -10.01 24.56
CA TYR A 67 8.39 -10.18 25.81
C TYR A 67 8.24 -11.64 26.27
N GLU A 68 8.71 -12.63 25.50
CA GLU A 68 8.74 -14.03 25.92
C GLU A 68 9.90 -14.36 26.88
N ASN A 69 11.00 -13.59 26.83
CA ASN A 69 12.28 -13.97 27.43
C ASN A 69 12.46 -13.52 28.90
N GLY A 70 11.42 -13.00 29.56
CA GLY A 70 11.47 -12.56 30.96
C GLY A 70 10.72 -11.24 31.21
N PRO A 71 10.74 -10.72 32.46
CA PRO A 71 10.16 -9.43 32.77
C PRO A 71 10.91 -8.34 32.01
N GLN A 72 10.24 -7.72 31.03
CA GLN A 72 10.80 -6.58 30.31
C GLN A 72 10.63 -5.29 31.12
N GLU A 73 11.66 -4.44 31.06
CA GLU A 73 11.68 -3.13 31.74
C GLU A 73 10.76 -2.09 31.09
N HIS A 74 10.27 -2.32 29.87
CA HIS A 74 9.56 -1.31 29.10
C HIS A 74 8.21 -1.77 28.53
N GLU A 75 7.18 -0.98 28.81
CA GLU A 75 5.86 -1.15 28.21
C GLU A 75 5.88 -0.84 26.69
N PRO A 76 4.99 -1.48 25.90
CA PRO A 76 4.86 -1.19 24.49
C PRO A 76 4.56 0.29 24.24
N GLY A 77 5.20 0.84 23.21
CA GLY A 77 5.02 2.25 22.83
C GLY A 77 3.60 2.61 22.39
N ARG A 78 3.40 3.91 22.20
CA ARG A 78 2.13 4.51 21.77
C ARG A 78 1.79 4.19 20.31
N GLN A 79 0.50 4.13 20.00
CA GLN A 79 -0.02 4.12 18.63
C GLN A 79 0.28 5.42 17.85
N TRP A 80 0.63 5.28 16.57
CA TRP A 80 0.78 6.38 15.60
C TRP A 80 -0.47 7.24 15.44
N LYS A 81 -0.28 8.56 15.36
CA LYS A 81 -1.33 9.53 14.97
C LYS A 81 -1.36 9.73 13.45
N VAL A 82 -2.52 10.15 12.93
CA VAL A 82 -2.68 10.45 11.49
C VAL A 82 -1.79 11.61 11.05
N GLU A 83 -1.69 12.64 11.89
CA GLU A 83 -0.88 13.84 11.64
C GLU A 83 0.61 13.50 11.45
N GLU A 84 1.15 12.63 12.29
CA GLU A 84 2.55 12.17 12.22
C GLU A 84 2.83 11.43 10.90
N ILE A 85 1.90 10.57 10.47
CA ILE A 85 2.01 9.82 9.20
C ILE A 85 1.94 10.76 7.99
N ARG A 86 1.16 11.85 8.06
CA ARG A 86 1.05 12.84 6.98
C ARG A 86 2.36 13.59 6.72
N LEU A 87 3.19 13.77 7.76
CA LEU A 87 4.48 14.46 7.67
C LEU A 87 5.61 13.59 7.08
N LYS A 88 5.40 12.28 6.89
CA LYS A 88 6.44 11.37 6.39
C LYS A 88 6.49 11.26 4.87
N SER A 89 7.69 11.07 4.33
CA SER A 89 7.91 10.80 2.90
C SER A 89 7.32 9.43 2.49
N ASN A 90 7.04 9.22 1.20
CA ASN A 90 6.54 7.92 0.72
C ASN A 90 7.56 6.78 0.97
N SER A 91 8.85 7.07 0.89
CA SER A 91 9.93 6.11 1.20
C SER A 91 9.92 5.70 2.68
N ASP A 92 9.74 6.67 3.59
CA ASP A 92 9.66 6.37 5.02
C ASP A 92 8.39 5.62 5.38
N LEU A 93 7.26 5.92 4.72
CA LEU A 93 6.03 5.15 4.89
C LEU A 93 6.20 3.69 4.44
N GLN A 94 6.96 3.44 3.37
CA GLN A 94 7.28 2.08 2.94
C GLN A 94 8.15 1.35 3.97
N LYS A 95 9.21 2.01 4.47
CA LYS A 95 10.06 1.44 5.54
C LYS A 95 9.25 1.13 6.79
N LEU A 96 8.43 2.09 7.23
CA LEU A 96 7.53 1.93 8.38
C LEU A 96 6.54 0.77 8.16
N TRP A 97 6.00 0.63 6.95
CA TRP A 97 5.13 -0.49 6.62
C TRP A 97 5.83 -1.84 6.80
N ILE A 98 7.10 -1.97 6.38
CA ILE A 98 7.88 -3.19 6.57
C ILE A 98 8.13 -3.48 8.05
N VAL A 99 8.47 -2.46 8.85
CA VAL A 99 8.63 -2.62 10.31
C VAL A 99 7.32 -3.10 10.94
N LEU A 100 6.19 -2.47 10.63
CA LEU A 100 4.87 -2.88 11.11
C LEU A 100 4.47 -4.28 10.64
N LEU A 101 4.91 -4.69 9.44
CA LEU A 101 4.66 -6.01 8.89
C LEU A 101 5.43 -7.09 9.66
N LYS A 102 6.70 -6.84 9.97
CA LYS A 102 7.53 -7.74 10.80
C LYS A 102 6.92 -7.89 12.19
N GLU A 103 6.59 -6.77 12.84
CA GLU A 103 5.91 -6.73 14.13
C GLU A 103 4.60 -7.53 14.11
N ARG A 104 3.75 -7.34 13.08
CA ARG A 104 2.50 -8.09 12.94
C ARG A 104 2.74 -9.59 12.83
N ASN A 105 3.75 -10.01 12.07
CA ASN A 105 4.07 -11.43 11.87
C ASN A 105 4.58 -12.05 13.18
N MET A 106 5.48 -11.37 13.88
CA MET A 106 5.95 -11.77 15.22
C MET A 106 4.78 -11.93 16.20
N LEU A 107 3.90 -10.92 16.31
CA LEU A 107 2.73 -10.99 17.19
C LEU A 107 1.76 -12.13 16.83
N HIS A 108 1.64 -12.49 15.55
CA HIS A 108 0.84 -13.65 15.14
C HIS A 108 1.46 -14.98 15.61
N THR A 109 2.78 -15.12 15.52
CA THR A 109 3.51 -16.28 16.05
C THR A 109 3.28 -16.40 17.55
N THR A 110 3.45 -15.31 18.30
CA THR A 110 3.24 -15.26 19.75
C THR A 110 1.80 -15.58 20.14
N ARG A 111 0.82 -14.99 19.45
CA ARG A 111 -0.60 -15.28 19.68
C ARG A 111 -0.92 -16.76 19.46
N HIS A 112 -0.34 -17.36 18.42
CA HIS A 112 -0.51 -18.79 18.14
C HIS A 112 0.12 -19.67 19.23
N LEU A 113 1.33 -19.31 19.68
CA LEU A 113 2.05 -19.99 20.75
C LEU A 113 1.25 -19.99 22.06
N HIS A 114 0.80 -18.83 22.52
CA HIS A 114 -0.02 -18.69 23.72
C HIS A 114 -1.35 -19.41 23.63
N ARG A 115 -2.01 -19.36 22.46
CA ARG A 115 -3.24 -20.12 22.21
C ARG A 115 -3.00 -21.64 22.37
N LYS A 116 -1.89 -22.15 21.85
CA LYS A 116 -1.51 -23.57 22.00
C LYS A 116 -1.18 -23.92 23.46
N ARG A 117 -0.45 -23.05 24.15
CA ARG A 117 -0.07 -23.20 25.56
C ARG A 117 -1.24 -22.94 26.54
N LYS A 118 -2.40 -22.48 26.05
CA LYS A 118 -3.55 -22.03 26.85
C LYS A 118 -3.19 -20.95 27.87
N THR A 119 -2.21 -20.10 27.55
CA THR A 119 -1.79 -18.97 28.39
C THR A 119 -2.22 -17.64 27.77
N LYS A 120 -2.26 -16.58 28.57
CA LYS A 120 -2.57 -15.23 28.07
C LYS A 120 -1.34 -14.64 27.38
N MET A 121 -1.57 -14.05 26.21
CA MET A 121 -0.54 -13.34 25.46
C MET A 121 -0.15 -12.04 26.19
N PRO A 122 1.14 -11.69 26.26
CA PRO A 122 1.57 -10.39 26.74
C PRO A 122 1.08 -9.28 25.79
N PHE A 123 0.50 -8.21 26.35
CA PHE A 123 0.08 -7.01 25.62
C PHE A 123 -0.71 -7.26 24.32
N PRO A 124 -1.89 -7.91 24.37
CA PRO A 124 -2.69 -8.24 23.18
C PRO A 124 -3.15 -7.00 22.38
N GLU A 125 -3.18 -5.83 23.03
CA GLU A 125 -3.55 -4.56 22.38
C GLU A 125 -2.56 -4.14 21.27
N ARG A 126 -1.30 -4.58 21.32
CA ARG A 126 -0.30 -4.31 20.26
C ARG A 126 -0.81 -4.71 18.89
N VAL A 127 -1.48 -5.86 18.79
CA VAL A 127 -2.07 -6.35 17.53
C VAL A 127 -3.06 -5.33 16.94
N LYS A 128 -3.88 -4.72 17.80
CA LYS A 128 -4.85 -3.70 17.40
C LYS A 128 -4.15 -2.40 17.01
N MET A 129 -3.12 -1.99 17.75
CA MET A 129 -2.34 -0.78 17.45
C MET A 129 -1.60 -0.87 16.11
N VAL A 130 -0.95 -2.01 15.84
CA VAL A 130 -0.27 -2.26 14.55
C VAL A 130 -1.26 -2.24 13.40
N ARG A 131 -2.40 -2.94 13.55
CA ARG A 131 -3.46 -2.95 12.53
C ARG A 131 -4.00 -1.55 12.23
N LYS A 132 -4.22 -0.74 13.28
CA LYS A 132 -4.67 0.65 13.11
C LYS A 132 -3.61 1.49 12.39
N SER A 133 -2.35 1.39 12.79
CA SER A 133 -1.23 2.11 12.17
C SER A 133 -1.10 1.79 10.67
N MET A 134 -1.19 0.50 10.30
CA MET A 134 -1.22 0.09 8.89
C MET A 134 -2.43 0.68 8.14
N GLY A 135 -3.60 0.75 8.79
CA GLY A 135 -4.79 1.39 8.23
C GLY A 135 -4.61 2.90 8.01
N LEU A 136 -3.91 3.59 8.91
CA LEU A 136 -3.60 5.02 8.77
C LEU A 136 -2.67 5.27 7.58
N ILE A 137 -1.63 4.44 7.39
CA ILE A 137 -0.74 4.54 6.23
C ILE A 137 -1.55 4.40 4.93
N LYS A 138 -2.41 3.38 4.83
CA LYS A 138 -3.28 3.21 3.65
C LYS A 138 -4.18 4.41 3.40
N ARG A 139 -4.74 4.99 4.47
CA ARG A 139 -5.59 6.17 4.37
C ARG A 139 -4.81 7.35 3.80
N VAL A 140 -3.64 7.65 4.34
CA VAL A 140 -2.80 8.78 3.89
C VAL A 140 -2.35 8.58 2.44
N LEU A 141 -1.96 7.36 2.04
CA LEU A 141 -1.62 7.06 0.65
C LEU A 141 -2.81 7.30 -0.29
N LYS A 142 -4.01 6.85 0.10
CA LYS A 142 -5.24 7.10 -0.68
C LYS A 142 -5.57 8.59 -0.79
N GLU A 143 -5.40 9.35 0.30
CA GLU A 143 -5.58 10.81 0.31
C GLU A 143 -4.61 11.47 -0.68
N ARG A 144 -3.31 11.14 -0.63
CA ARG A 144 -2.28 11.66 -1.54
C ARG A 144 -2.59 11.37 -3.01
N SER A 145 -2.91 10.11 -3.35
CA SER A 145 -3.26 9.74 -4.72
C SER A 145 -4.52 10.47 -5.23
N LYS A 146 -5.49 10.73 -4.34
CA LYS A 146 -6.67 11.54 -4.70
C LYS A 146 -6.29 12.98 -5.05
N TYR A 147 -5.41 13.61 -4.27
CA TYR A 147 -4.95 14.97 -4.54
C TYR A 147 -4.12 15.06 -5.82
N GLU A 148 -3.23 14.10 -6.06
CA GLU A 148 -2.45 14.03 -7.30
C GLU A 148 -3.34 13.90 -8.54
N LEU A 149 -4.36 13.04 -8.47
CA LEU A 149 -5.33 12.87 -9.56
C LEU A 149 -6.14 14.15 -9.79
N GLN A 150 -6.57 14.82 -8.74
CA GLN A 150 -7.28 16.10 -8.85
C GLN A 150 -6.39 17.16 -9.50
N ARG A 151 -5.14 17.28 -9.05
CA ARG A 151 -4.15 18.18 -9.65
C ARG A 151 -3.93 17.91 -11.14
N GLN A 152 -3.75 16.64 -11.51
CA GLN A 152 -3.59 16.24 -12.92
C GLN A 152 -4.83 16.59 -13.77
N LYS A 153 -6.04 16.41 -13.22
CA LYS A 153 -7.28 16.81 -13.90
C LYS A 153 -7.35 18.31 -14.14
N LEU A 154 -6.99 19.13 -13.14
CA LEU A 154 -6.93 20.59 -13.32
C LEU A 154 -5.90 20.96 -14.38
N ILE A 155 -4.67 20.43 -14.31
CA ILE A 155 -3.62 20.71 -15.30
C ILE A 155 -4.09 20.37 -16.71
N ARG A 156 -4.69 19.19 -16.90
CA ARG A 156 -5.24 18.77 -18.20
C ARG A 156 -6.35 19.69 -18.67
N HIS A 157 -7.25 20.10 -17.77
CA HIS A 157 -8.31 21.04 -18.10
C HIS A 157 -7.75 22.37 -18.61
N PHE A 158 -6.77 22.96 -17.90
CA PHE A 158 -6.12 24.18 -18.35
C PHE A 158 -5.37 24.00 -19.67
N GLN A 159 -4.62 22.91 -19.87
CA GLN A 159 -3.92 22.64 -21.12
C GLN A 159 -4.84 22.59 -22.36
N HIS A 160 -6.09 22.14 -22.19
CA HIS A 160 -7.06 22.07 -23.30
C HIS A 160 -7.93 23.33 -23.42
N ASN A 161 -8.12 24.10 -22.34
CA ASN A 161 -8.95 25.30 -22.31
C ASN A 161 -8.16 26.62 -22.25
N THR A 162 -6.82 26.61 -22.31
CA THR A 162 -6.05 27.85 -22.42
C THR A 162 -6.37 28.51 -23.75
N PRO A 163 -6.98 29.71 -23.77
CA PRO A 163 -7.08 30.47 -25.00
C PRO A 163 -5.64 30.79 -25.44
N LYS A 164 -5.35 30.59 -26.73
CA LYS A 164 -4.08 31.04 -27.32
C LYS A 164 -4.06 32.56 -27.19
N PHE A 165 -3.42 33.08 -26.15
CA PHE A 165 -3.18 34.51 -26.05
C PHE A 165 -2.12 34.83 -27.10
N ASN A 166 -2.54 35.48 -28.19
CA ASN A 166 -1.61 35.99 -29.17
C ASN A 166 -0.91 37.17 -28.51
N VAL A 167 0.29 36.97 -27.98
CA VAL A 167 1.11 38.08 -27.48
C VAL A 167 1.54 38.85 -28.72
N PRO A 168 1.12 40.12 -28.91
CA PRO A 168 1.63 40.93 -30.00
C PRO A 168 3.16 41.01 -29.91
N ASN A 169 3.82 40.90 -31.06
CA ASN A 169 5.27 40.86 -31.16
C ASN A 169 5.91 42.02 -30.37
N LEU A 170 6.76 41.71 -29.38
CA LEU A 170 7.41 42.70 -28.52
C LEU A 170 8.38 43.60 -29.30
N GLU A 171 8.74 43.21 -30.52
CA GLU A 171 9.59 43.97 -31.44
C GLU A 171 8.90 45.22 -32.04
N ALA A 172 7.62 45.46 -31.73
CA ALA A 172 6.85 46.62 -32.23
C ALA A 172 6.81 47.82 -31.26
N ILE A 173 7.42 47.71 -30.08
CA ILE A 173 7.67 48.88 -29.21
C ILE A 173 9.02 49.41 -29.66
N GLY A 174 8.99 50.38 -30.58
CA GLY A 174 10.18 51.04 -31.09
C GLY A 174 11.09 51.52 -29.95
N GLU A 175 12.38 51.52 -30.22
CA GLU A 175 13.34 52.47 -29.67
C GLU A 175 12.69 53.85 -29.67
N GLY A 176 12.05 54.20 -28.55
CA GLY A 176 11.73 55.57 -28.24
C GLY A 176 13.04 56.19 -27.81
N ASP A 177 13.54 57.12 -28.63
CA ASP A 177 14.70 57.95 -28.36
C ASP A 177 14.69 58.41 -26.89
N GLU A 178 15.65 57.94 -26.10
CA GLU A 178 15.98 58.54 -24.81
C GLU A 178 16.36 60.00 -25.08
N PRO A 179 15.63 61.01 -24.55
CA PRO A 179 16.06 62.38 -24.71
C PRO A 179 17.36 62.55 -23.93
N GLU A 180 18.45 62.84 -24.66
CA GLU A 180 19.73 63.26 -24.08
C GLU A 180 19.46 64.34 -23.03
N LYS A 181 19.69 63.99 -21.77
CA LYS A 181 19.72 64.96 -20.68
C LYS A 181 20.93 65.85 -20.92
N GLU A 182 20.70 67.04 -21.47
CA GLU A 182 21.63 68.15 -21.36
C GLU A 182 21.94 68.37 -19.87
N LEU A 183 23.13 67.98 -19.44
CA LEU A 183 23.68 68.40 -18.16
C LEU A 183 23.95 69.90 -18.26
N ALA A 184 23.09 70.70 -17.64
CA ALA A 184 23.39 72.10 -17.38
C ALA A 184 24.57 72.19 -16.38
N PRO A 185 25.59 73.03 -16.64
CA PRO A 185 26.69 73.22 -15.71
C PRO A 185 26.27 74.20 -14.61
N THR A 186 26.38 73.81 -13.35
CA THR A 186 26.68 74.73 -12.23
C THR A 186 27.21 73.98 -11.02
#